data_AF-A0A2D5VFM0-F1
#
_entry.id   AF-A0A2D5VFM0-F1
#
_cell.length_a   1.000
_cell.length_b   1.000
_cell.length_c   1.000
_cell.angle_alpha   90.00
_cell.angle_beta   90.00
_cell.angle_gamma   90.00
#
_symmetry.space_group_name_H-M   'P 1'
#
loop_
_entity.id
_entity.type
_entity.pdbx_description
1 polymer ?
#
loop_
_entity_poly.entity_id
_entity_poly.type
_entity_poly.pdbx_seq_one_letter_code
_entity_poly.pdbx_strand_id
1 'polypeptide(L)'
;MAAEPGEREDIQLWSRWLKDHTDRIDNSWESDTTQYFGSGQTKDIWQLAYFWARDINSGHVGHMMDRWVTNAEEGFMRTVPLRIRTHDSEQIPPFSVNTINTWLAIEGMFRHRIESAAVAVTLGHIDGMNRDHGAPVTPEAWDQNDKPWGSMYCGWDESILLPLIDRISGIDFDLMED
;
A
#
# COMPACT_ATOMS: atom_id res chain seq x y z
N MET A 1 14.65 14.54 11.58
CA MET A 1 15.58 13.77 12.44
C MET A 1 16.97 14.37 12.46
N ALA A 2 17.81 14.31 11.41
CA ALA A 2 19.17 14.90 11.46
C ALA A 2 19.20 16.44 11.65
N ALA A 3 18.15 17.13 11.20
CA ALA A 3 17.99 18.57 11.42
C ALA A 3 17.76 18.94 12.89
N GLU A 4 17.04 18.11 13.66
CA GLU A 4 16.68 18.38 15.06
C GLU A 4 17.91 18.56 15.98
N PRO A 5 18.93 17.68 15.97
CA PRO A 5 20.17 17.88 16.72
C PRO A 5 21.16 18.83 16.02
N GLY A 6 20.88 19.33 14.82
CA GLY A 6 21.77 20.22 14.08
C GLY A 6 22.87 19.54 13.26
N GLU A 7 22.73 18.25 12.92
CA GLU A 7 23.72 17.46 12.18
C GLU A 7 23.67 17.77 10.67
N ARG A 8 24.25 18.91 10.28
CA ARG A 8 24.13 19.46 8.91
C ARG A 8 24.71 18.59 7.80
N GLU A 9 25.79 17.85 8.07
CA GLU A 9 26.42 16.96 7.07
C GLU A 9 25.51 15.77 6.74
N ASP A 10 24.86 15.21 7.76
CA ASP A 10 23.91 14.11 7.61
C ASP A 10 22.70 14.52 6.79
N ILE A 11 22.20 15.75 6.94
CA ILE A 11 21.09 16.25 6.10
C ILE A 11 21.44 16.14 4.61
N GLN A 12 22.65 16.53 4.22
CA GLN A 12 23.10 16.46 2.83
C GLN A 12 23.31 15.03 2.37
N LEU A 13 23.80 14.15 3.25
CA LEU A 13 23.92 12.72 2.97
C LEU A 13 22.56 12.08 2.70
N TRP A 14 21.59 12.27 3.62
CA TRP A 14 20.24 11.71 3.51
C TRP A 14 19.48 12.27 2.31
N SER A 15 19.62 13.56 2.00
CA SER A 15 18.97 14.18 0.84
C SER A 15 19.49 13.59 -0.48
N ARG A 16 20.81 13.37 -0.60
CA ARG A 16 21.40 12.71 -1.77
C ARG A 16 20.93 11.27 -1.88
N TRP A 17 20.94 10.54 -0.78
CA TRP A 17 20.49 9.15 -0.74
C TRP A 17 19.02 9.01 -1.15
N LEU A 18 18.15 9.91 -0.67
CA LEU A 18 16.74 9.96 -1.03
C LEU A 18 16.59 10.17 -2.54
N LYS A 19 17.25 11.19 -3.10
CA LYS A 19 17.21 11.47 -4.54
C LYS A 19 17.68 10.28 -5.37
N ASP A 20 18.81 9.68 -5.00
CA ASP A 20 19.35 8.52 -5.72
C ASP A 20 18.38 7.33 -5.68
N HIS A 21 17.63 7.15 -4.59
CA HIS A 21 16.63 6.09 -4.49
C HIS A 21 15.36 6.39 -5.30
N THR A 22 14.85 7.61 -5.25
CA THR A 22 13.66 7.99 -6.03
C THR A 22 13.96 7.94 -7.53
N ASP A 23 15.16 8.38 -7.95
CA ASP A 23 15.61 8.26 -9.33
C ASP A 23 15.67 6.79 -9.77
N ARG A 24 16.15 5.88 -8.91
CA ARG A 24 16.17 4.43 -9.22
C ARG A 24 14.77 3.86 -9.38
N ILE A 25 13.83 4.28 -8.53
CA ILE A 25 12.42 3.87 -8.65
C ILE A 25 11.86 4.36 -10.00
N ASP A 26 12.01 5.64 -10.33
CA ASP A 26 11.49 6.18 -11.59
C ASP A 26 12.16 5.56 -12.81
N ASN A 27 13.47 5.28 -12.76
CA ASN A 27 14.19 4.58 -13.83
C ASN A 27 13.79 3.11 -13.97
N SER A 28 13.07 2.55 -12.99
CA SER A 28 12.50 1.20 -13.07
C SER A 28 11.12 1.16 -13.75
N TRP A 29 10.54 2.32 -14.05
CA TRP A 29 9.27 2.42 -14.75
C TRP A 29 9.34 1.73 -16.11
N GLU A 30 8.43 0.77 -16.32
CA GLU A 30 8.32 -0.01 -17.56
C GLU A 30 9.61 -0.71 -18.00
N SER A 31 10.45 -1.10 -17.04
CA SER A 31 11.74 -1.73 -17.37
C SER A 31 11.59 -3.06 -18.12
N ASP A 32 10.57 -3.85 -17.78
CA ASP A 32 10.20 -5.09 -18.46
C ASP A 32 8.69 -5.30 -18.66
N THR A 33 7.85 -4.47 -18.00
CA THR A 33 6.40 -4.66 -17.92
C THR A 33 5.69 -3.33 -18.06
N THR A 34 4.75 -3.25 -19.01
CA THR A 34 3.97 -2.03 -19.27
C THR A 34 3.24 -1.53 -18.04
N GLN A 35 3.33 -0.23 -17.81
CA GLN A 35 2.76 0.54 -16.71
C GLN A 35 3.08 -0.02 -15.32
N TYR A 36 4.29 -0.55 -15.11
CA TYR A 36 4.70 -1.18 -13.85
C TYR A 36 6.07 -0.68 -13.41
N PHE A 37 6.26 -0.46 -12.11
CA PHE A 37 7.58 -0.19 -11.54
C PHE A 37 8.34 -1.48 -11.25
N GLY A 38 9.64 -1.51 -11.55
CA GLY A 38 10.48 -2.67 -11.31
C GLY A 38 10.23 -3.80 -12.32
N SER A 39 10.37 -5.04 -11.86
CA SER A 39 10.15 -6.23 -12.69
C SER A 39 8.74 -6.78 -12.50
N GLY A 40 8.05 -7.07 -13.60
CA GLY A 40 6.73 -7.72 -13.57
C GLY A 40 6.76 -9.23 -13.73
N GLN A 41 7.93 -9.89 -13.59
CA GLN A 41 8.02 -11.37 -13.51
C GLN A 41 7.13 -11.93 -12.40
N THR A 42 7.01 -11.20 -11.30
CA THR A 42 6.03 -11.44 -10.24
C THR A 42 5.60 -10.07 -9.75
N LYS A 43 4.34 -9.72 -10.01
CA LYS A 43 3.81 -8.41 -9.60
C LYS A 43 3.35 -8.51 -8.16
N ASP A 44 4.21 -8.09 -7.26
CA ASP A 44 4.04 -8.19 -5.83
C ASP A 44 3.63 -6.83 -5.25
N ILE A 45 2.78 -6.86 -4.23
CA ILE A 45 2.25 -5.66 -3.57
C ILE A 45 3.36 -4.77 -3.00
N TRP A 46 4.56 -5.33 -2.74
CA TRP A 46 5.73 -4.56 -2.35
C TRP A 46 6.16 -3.51 -3.37
N GLN A 47 5.86 -3.67 -4.67
CA GLN A 47 6.10 -2.60 -5.64
C GLN A 47 5.19 -1.38 -5.39
N LEU A 48 4.01 -1.56 -4.80
CA LEU A 48 3.13 -0.45 -4.43
C LEU A 48 3.69 0.36 -3.24
N ALA A 49 4.63 -0.20 -2.47
CA ALA A 49 5.31 0.54 -1.41
C ALA A 49 6.13 1.74 -1.97
N TYR A 50 6.49 1.73 -3.25
CA TYR A 50 7.13 2.87 -3.89
C TYR A 50 6.27 4.13 -3.87
N PHE A 51 4.94 4.00 -3.84
CA PHE A 51 4.01 5.13 -3.77
C PHE A 51 4.13 5.94 -2.46
N TRP A 52 4.89 5.45 -1.48
CA TRP A 52 5.20 6.24 -0.28
C TRP A 52 6.17 7.39 -0.55
N ALA A 53 7.01 7.23 -1.56
CA ALA A 53 7.99 8.24 -1.94
C ALA A 53 7.27 9.40 -2.63
N ARG A 54 7.23 10.56 -1.98
CA ARG A 54 6.50 11.74 -2.52
C ARG A 54 7.13 12.31 -3.79
N ASP A 55 8.42 12.04 -3.99
CA ASP A 55 9.22 12.66 -5.05
C ASP A 55 9.33 11.79 -6.32
N ILE A 56 8.64 10.65 -6.39
CA ILE A 56 8.55 9.86 -7.63
C ILE A 56 7.48 10.44 -8.56
N ASN A 57 7.57 10.11 -9.85
CA ASN A 57 6.64 10.63 -10.85
C ASN A 57 5.19 10.18 -10.57
N SER A 58 4.36 11.13 -10.16
CA SER A 58 2.94 10.86 -9.84
C SER A 58 2.11 10.40 -11.05
N GLY A 59 2.54 10.73 -12.27
CA GLY A 59 1.90 10.21 -13.50
C GLY A 59 2.14 8.71 -13.68
N HIS A 60 3.34 8.22 -13.38
CA HIS A 60 3.63 6.78 -13.39
C HIS A 60 2.80 6.04 -12.32
N VAL A 61 2.71 6.62 -11.12
CA VAL A 61 1.84 6.08 -10.05
C VAL A 61 0.39 5.99 -10.53
N GLY A 62 -0.15 7.05 -11.13
CA GLY A 62 -1.51 7.04 -11.69
C GLY A 62 -1.72 5.95 -12.75
N HIS A 63 -0.78 5.78 -13.68
CA HIS A 63 -0.87 4.74 -14.71
C HIS A 63 -0.81 3.33 -14.14
N MET A 64 0.07 3.06 -13.16
CA MET A 64 0.15 1.76 -12.51
C MET A 64 -1.11 1.47 -11.69
N MET A 65 -1.66 2.51 -11.04
CA MET A 65 -2.92 2.42 -10.31
C MET A 65 -4.05 1.94 -11.21
N ASP A 66 -4.27 2.62 -12.33
CA ASP A 66 -5.35 2.29 -13.26
C ASP A 66 -5.16 0.89 -13.88
N ARG A 67 -3.94 0.56 -14.31
CA ARG A 67 -3.66 -0.69 -15.03
C ARG A 67 -3.66 -1.90 -14.11
N TRP A 68 -3.04 -1.79 -12.95
CA TRP A 68 -2.71 -2.93 -12.09
C TRP A 68 -3.39 -2.89 -10.74
N VAL A 69 -3.57 -1.74 -10.10
CA VAL A 69 -4.05 -1.73 -8.71
C VAL A 69 -5.57 -1.84 -8.64
N THR A 70 -6.30 -1.01 -9.39
CA THR A 70 -7.77 -1.01 -9.39
C THR A 70 -8.38 -2.01 -10.37
N ASN A 71 -7.56 -2.71 -11.15
CA ASN A 71 -8.00 -3.70 -12.11
C ASN A 71 -8.36 -5.02 -11.41
N ALA A 72 -9.64 -5.38 -11.45
CA ALA A 72 -10.17 -6.59 -10.80
C ALA A 72 -9.99 -7.89 -11.61
N GLU A 73 -9.64 -7.79 -12.89
CA GLU A 73 -9.48 -8.95 -13.78
C GLU A 73 -8.03 -9.44 -13.78
N GLU A 74 -7.08 -8.52 -13.97
CA GLU A 74 -5.66 -8.86 -14.12
C GLU A 74 -4.80 -8.36 -12.95
N GLY A 75 -5.32 -7.40 -12.19
CA GLY A 75 -4.56 -6.62 -11.21
C GLY A 75 -4.60 -7.15 -9.77
N PHE A 76 -4.44 -6.22 -8.82
CA PHE A 76 -4.44 -6.49 -7.38
C PHE A 76 -5.84 -6.42 -6.75
N MET A 77 -6.83 -5.83 -7.43
CA MET A 77 -8.16 -5.61 -6.87
C MET A 77 -8.95 -6.92 -6.74
N ARG A 78 -9.65 -7.07 -5.62
CA ARG A 78 -10.60 -8.16 -5.29
C ARG A 78 -11.68 -7.66 -4.32
N THR A 79 -12.59 -8.56 -3.92
CA THR A 79 -13.62 -8.32 -2.90
C THR A 79 -13.00 -7.81 -1.60
N VAL A 80 -11.97 -8.50 -1.10
CA VAL A 80 -11.11 -8.00 -0.03
C VAL A 80 -9.85 -7.48 -0.73
N PRO A 81 -9.71 -6.16 -0.93
CA PRO A 81 -8.54 -5.60 -1.57
C PRO A 81 -7.41 -5.43 -0.56
N LEU A 82 -6.13 -5.39 -0.92
CA LEU A 82 -5.53 -5.71 -2.21
C LEU A 82 -4.81 -7.05 -2.12
N ARG A 83 -4.75 -7.78 -3.23
CA ARG A 83 -3.96 -9.02 -3.27
C ARG A 83 -2.48 -8.73 -3.02
N ILE A 84 -1.77 -9.67 -2.41
CA ILE A 84 -0.31 -9.65 -2.31
C ILE A 84 0.32 -9.79 -3.69
N ARG A 85 -0.31 -10.54 -4.59
CA ARG A 85 0.12 -10.69 -5.98
C ARG A 85 -1.05 -10.52 -6.92
N THR A 86 -0.81 -9.92 -8.09
CA THR A 86 -1.82 -9.78 -9.14
C THR A 86 -2.39 -11.12 -9.57
N HIS A 87 -3.59 -11.13 -10.17
CA HIS A 87 -4.24 -12.37 -10.64
C HIS A 87 -3.39 -13.17 -11.63
N ASP A 88 -2.57 -12.49 -12.44
CA ASP A 88 -1.70 -13.10 -13.46
C ASP A 88 -0.35 -13.62 -12.91
N SER A 89 -0.06 -13.40 -11.62
CA SER A 89 1.17 -13.87 -10.97
C SER A 89 0.96 -15.20 -10.24
N GLU A 90 2.04 -15.97 -10.00
CA GLU A 90 1.99 -17.15 -9.15
C GLU A 90 1.56 -16.76 -7.72
N GLN A 91 0.57 -17.42 -7.15
CA GLN A 91 0.00 -17.05 -5.85
C GLN A 91 0.77 -17.68 -4.68
N ILE A 92 0.63 -17.10 -3.49
CA ILE A 92 1.20 -17.63 -2.24
C ILE A 92 0.09 -18.07 -1.28
N PRO A 93 -0.56 -19.24 -1.45
CA PRO A 93 -1.57 -19.68 -0.49
C PRO A 93 -0.96 -19.93 0.90
N PRO A 94 -1.66 -19.58 2.00
CA PRO A 94 -2.98 -18.95 2.04
C PRO A 94 -2.94 -17.41 2.01
N PHE A 95 -1.79 -16.77 1.85
CA PHE A 95 -1.62 -15.32 1.89
C PHE A 95 -2.06 -14.65 0.58
N SER A 96 -3.38 -14.51 0.38
CA SER A 96 -3.90 -13.76 -0.77
C SER A 96 -3.95 -12.26 -0.51
N VAL A 97 -4.30 -11.84 0.70
CA VAL A 97 -4.39 -10.43 1.14
C VAL A 97 -3.91 -10.34 2.58
N ASN A 98 -3.27 -9.24 2.98
CA ASN A 98 -3.06 -8.90 4.39
C ASN A 98 -3.21 -7.39 4.61
N THR A 99 -3.42 -6.98 5.86
CA THR A 99 -3.75 -5.58 6.19
C THR A 99 -2.54 -4.67 6.02
N ILE A 100 -1.38 -5.07 6.54
CA ILE A 100 -0.15 -4.26 6.47
C ILE A 100 0.25 -3.91 5.03
N ASN A 101 0.24 -4.85 4.09
CA ASN A 101 0.64 -4.56 2.71
C ASN A 101 -0.42 -3.73 1.98
N THR A 102 -1.71 -3.99 2.26
CA THR A 102 -2.81 -3.20 1.70
C THR A 102 -2.70 -1.74 2.16
N TRP A 103 -2.39 -1.51 3.43
CA TRP A 103 -2.19 -0.16 3.97
C TRP A 103 -1.02 0.57 3.32
N LEU A 104 0.10 -0.11 3.03
CA LEU A 104 1.20 0.50 2.30
C LEU A 104 0.73 1.05 0.95
N ALA A 105 -0.09 0.31 0.21
CA ALA A 105 -0.64 0.80 -1.04
C ALA A 105 -1.61 1.98 -0.83
N ILE A 106 -2.55 1.87 0.13
CA ILE A 106 -3.53 2.92 0.44
C ILE A 106 -2.85 4.25 0.80
N GLU A 107 -1.87 4.21 1.71
CA GLU A 107 -1.14 5.40 2.14
C GLU A 107 -0.41 6.07 0.98
N GLY A 108 0.18 5.26 0.09
CA GLY A 108 0.80 5.76 -1.13
C GLY A 108 -0.21 6.43 -2.08
N MET A 109 -1.39 5.85 -2.26
CA MET A 109 -2.46 6.47 -3.06
C MET A 109 -2.86 7.84 -2.52
N PHE A 110 -3.04 7.97 -1.21
CA PHE A 110 -3.34 9.27 -0.59
C PHE A 110 -2.21 10.29 -0.80
N ARG A 111 -0.95 9.88 -0.66
CA ARG A 111 0.21 10.77 -0.90
C ARG A 111 0.26 11.32 -2.32
N HIS A 112 -0.17 10.53 -3.30
CA HIS A 112 -0.23 10.92 -4.71
C HIS A 112 -1.60 11.47 -5.16
N ARG A 113 -2.51 11.76 -4.21
CA ARG A 113 -3.85 12.34 -4.47
C ARG A 113 -4.77 11.45 -5.32
N ILE A 114 -4.64 10.13 -5.18
CA ILE A 114 -5.47 9.12 -5.86
C ILE A 114 -6.59 8.68 -4.88
N GLU A 115 -7.35 9.66 -4.43
CA GLU A 115 -8.21 9.54 -3.25
C GLU A 115 -9.37 8.57 -3.45
N SER A 116 -10.05 8.61 -4.59
CA SER A 116 -11.22 7.75 -4.84
C SER A 116 -10.87 6.26 -4.80
N ALA A 117 -9.72 5.88 -5.36
CA ALA A 117 -9.23 4.50 -5.28
C ALA A 117 -8.81 4.14 -3.86
N ALA A 118 -8.10 5.05 -3.17
CA ALA A 118 -7.67 4.84 -1.78
C ALA A 118 -8.86 4.59 -0.84
N VAL A 119 -9.92 5.37 -0.98
CA VAL A 119 -11.18 5.22 -0.23
C VAL A 119 -11.85 3.89 -0.56
N ALA A 120 -11.98 3.54 -1.85
CA ALA A 120 -12.62 2.28 -2.25
C ALA A 120 -11.87 1.05 -1.70
N VAL A 121 -10.53 1.05 -1.77
CA VAL A 121 -9.69 -0.01 -1.22
C VAL A 121 -9.84 -0.08 0.30
N THR A 122 -9.79 1.07 0.99
CA THR A 122 -9.94 1.11 2.45
C THR A 122 -11.29 0.55 2.90
N LEU A 123 -12.39 0.99 2.27
CA LEU A 123 -13.74 0.54 2.61
C LEU A 123 -13.95 -0.94 2.30
N GLY A 124 -13.44 -1.43 1.17
CA GLY A 124 -13.50 -2.86 0.84
C GLY A 124 -12.71 -3.72 1.82
N HIS A 125 -11.57 -3.22 2.30
CA HIS A 125 -10.77 -3.92 3.30
C HIS A 125 -11.48 -3.97 4.66
N ILE A 126 -12.06 -2.85 5.10
CA ILE A 126 -12.87 -2.78 6.32
C ILE A 126 -14.12 -3.68 6.21
N ASP A 127 -14.77 -3.76 5.05
CA ASP A 127 -15.85 -4.71 4.82
C ASP A 127 -15.37 -6.15 5.04
N GLY A 128 -14.22 -6.51 4.47
CA GLY A 128 -13.58 -7.81 4.66
C GLY A 128 -13.31 -8.16 6.14
N MET A 129 -12.96 -7.17 6.97
CA MET A 129 -12.79 -7.33 8.41
C MET A 129 -14.11 -7.60 9.15
N ASN A 130 -15.24 -7.10 8.65
CA ASN A 130 -16.54 -7.18 9.34
C ASN A 130 -17.45 -8.32 8.84
N ARG A 131 -17.15 -8.89 7.68
CA ARG A 131 -18.09 -9.72 6.92
C ARG A 131 -18.40 -11.09 7.54
N ASP A 132 -17.40 -11.76 8.13
CA ASP A 132 -17.48 -13.20 8.38
C ASP A 132 -17.79 -13.60 9.84
N HIS A 133 -17.53 -12.75 10.84
CA HIS A 133 -17.49 -13.16 12.26
C HIS A 133 -18.49 -12.46 13.19
N GLY A 134 -19.41 -11.63 12.68
CA GLY A 134 -20.38 -10.88 13.51
C GLY A 134 -19.74 -9.82 14.43
N ALA A 135 -18.42 -9.71 14.39
CA ALA A 135 -17.59 -8.67 14.99
C ALA A 135 -16.40 -8.42 14.04
N PRO A 136 -15.78 -7.21 14.06
CA PRO A 136 -14.59 -6.93 13.28
C PRO A 136 -13.42 -7.87 13.67
N VAL A 137 -12.72 -8.39 12.66
CA VAL A 137 -11.48 -9.16 12.81
C VAL A 137 -10.35 -8.48 12.05
N THR A 138 -9.11 -8.64 12.51
CA THR A 138 -7.90 -8.23 11.79
C THR A 138 -7.04 -9.47 11.61
N PRO A 139 -7.43 -10.35 10.66
CA PRO A 139 -6.76 -11.61 10.48
C PRO A 139 -5.35 -11.41 9.93
N GLU A 140 -4.46 -12.38 10.18
CA GLU A 140 -3.12 -12.39 9.62
C GLU A 140 -3.13 -12.32 8.09
N ALA A 141 -4.13 -12.96 7.46
CA ALA A 141 -4.39 -12.85 6.03
C ALA A 141 -5.84 -13.21 5.69
N TRP A 142 -6.23 -12.92 4.45
CA TRP A 142 -7.35 -13.60 3.79
C TRP A 142 -6.83 -14.57 2.75
N ASP A 143 -7.50 -15.72 2.66
CA ASP A 143 -7.19 -16.80 1.71
C ASP A 143 -7.71 -16.52 0.29
N GLN A 144 -7.47 -17.47 -0.62
CA GLN A 144 -7.90 -17.35 -2.02
C GLN A 144 -9.44 -17.25 -2.19
N ASN A 145 -10.20 -17.66 -1.18
CA ASN A 145 -11.66 -17.59 -1.12
C ASN A 145 -12.13 -16.35 -0.33
N ASP A 146 -11.22 -15.40 -0.08
CA ASP A 146 -11.43 -14.23 0.76
C ASP A 146 -11.82 -14.60 2.21
N LYS A 147 -11.44 -15.77 2.73
CA LYS A 147 -11.75 -16.15 4.12
C LYS A 147 -10.62 -15.78 5.08
N PRO A 148 -10.93 -15.24 6.27
CA PRO A 148 -9.92 -14.97 7.28
C PRO A 148 -9.08 -16.22 7.59
N TRP A 149 -7.77 -16.04 7.67
CA TRP A 149 -6.80 -17.08 7.97
C TRP A 149 -5.80 -16.61 9.03
N GLY A 150 -5.29 -17.56 9.83
CA GLY A 150 -4.31 -17.28 10.88
C GLY A 150 -4.94 -16.70 12.16
N SER A 151 -4.18 -15.88 12.89
CA SER A 151 -4.72 -15.18 14.07
C SER A 151 -5.77 -14.16 13.64
N MET A 152 -6.96 -14.17 14.24
CA MET A 152 -8.04 -13.22 13.95
C MET A 152 -7.81 -11.80 14.49
N TYR A 153 -6.81 -11.66 15.36
CA TYR A 153 -6.40 -10.40 15.98
C TYR A 153 -4.88 -10.32 15.92
N CYS A 154 -4.36 -10.21 14.69
CA CYS A 154 -2.93 -10.13 14.47
C CYS A 154 -2.44 -8.72 14.85
N GLY A 155 -1.54 -8.60 15.83
CA GLY A 155 -1.18 -7.30 16.41
C GLY A 155 -0.59 -6.29 15.43
N TRP A 156 0.14 -6.74 14.41
CA TRP A 156 0.65 -5.83 13.37
C TRP A 156 -0.47 -5.33 12.44
N ASP A 157 -1.56 -6.08 12.27
CA ASP A 157 -2.67 -5.72 11.37
C ASP A 157 -3.72 -4.90 12.14
N GLU A 158 -3.93 -5.25 13.41
CA GLU A 158 -4.77 -4.50 14.35
C GLU A 158 -4.27 -3.06 14.52
N SER A 159 -2.96 -2.85 14.62
CA SER A 159 -2.37 -1.51 14.76
C SER A 159 -2.53 -0.61 13.52
N ILE A 160 -2.90 -1.18 12.37
CA ILE A 160 -3.11 -0.47 11.11
C ILE A 160 -4.56 -0.02 10.92
N LEU A 161 -5.51 -0.59 11.68
CA LEU A 161 -6.93 -0.24 11.57
C LEU A 161 -7.19 1.25 11.84
N LEU A 162 -6.59 1.80 12.89
CA LEU A 162 -6.77 3.22 13.22
C LEU A 162 -6.21 4.14 12.11
N PRO A 163 -4.98 3.96 11.60
CA PRO A 163 -4.49 4.68 10.43
C PRO A 163 -5.43 4.65 9.20
N LEU A 164 -6.07 3.51 8.94
CA LEU A 164 -7.04 3.39 7.84
C LEU A 164 -8.29 4.24 8.08
N ILE A 165 -8.83 4.22 9.30
CA ILE A 165 -10.00 5.02 9.70
C ILE A 165 -9.69 6.52 9.67
N ASP A 166 -8.52 6.93 10.17
CA ASP A 166 -8.09 8.34 10.19
C ASP A 166 -8.03 8.90 8.77
N ARG A 167 -7.48 8.13 7.82
CA ARG A 167 -7.41 8.52 6.40
C ARG A 167 -8.77 8.78 5.77
N ILE A 168 -9.76 7.91 5.99
CA ILE A 168 -11.08 8.05 5.35
C ILE A 168 -12.00 9.02 6.10
N SER A 169 -11.76 9.26 7.39
CA SER A 169 -12.50 10.25 8.17
C SER A 169 -12.08 11.69 7.85
N GLY A 170 -10.95 11.87 7.16
CA GLY A 170 -10.38 13.18 6.85
C GLY A 170 -9.89 13.92 8.09
N ILE A 171 -9.63 13.19 9.18
CA ILE A 171 -9.10 13.75 10.43
C ILE A 171 -7.58 13.81 10.31
N ASP A 172 -7.05 15.02 10.20
CA ASP A 172 -5.62 15.28 10.34
C ASP A 172 -5.36 15.63 11.82
N PHE A 173 -4.77 14.70 12.58
CA PHE A 173 -4.38 14.97 13.95
C PHE A 173 -3.09 15.79 13.94
N ASP A 174 -3.23 17.11 13.97
CA ASP A 174 -2.13 17.99 14.37
C ASP A 174 -2.17 18.10 15.90
N LEU A 175 -1.31 17.34 16.58
CA LEU A 175 -1.05 17.57 18.00
C LEU A 175 -0.27 18.88 18.09
N MET A 176 -0.98 20.00 18.13
CA MET A 176 -0.36 21.27 18.49
C MET A 176 0.23 21.09 19.90
N GLU A 177 1.55 21.17 20.01
CA GLU A 177 2.23 21.32 21.29
C GLU A 177 1.83 22.68 21.88
N ASP A 178 1.20 22.66 23.07
CA ASP A 178 0.95 23.85 23.89
C ASP A 178 2.25 24.47 24.45
#